data_AF-A0A921RMP7-F1
#
_entry.id   AF-A0A921RMP7-F1
#
_cell.length_a   1.000
_cell.length_b   1.000
_cell.length_c   1.000
_cell.angle_alpha   90.00
_cell.angle_beta   90.00
_cell.angle_gamma   90.00
#
_symmetry.space_group_name_H-M   'P 1'
#
loop_
_entity.id
_entity.type
_entity.pdbx_description
1 polymer ?
#
loop_
_entity_poly.entity_id
_entity_poly.type
_entity_poly.pdbx_seq_one_letter_code
_entity_poly.pdbx_strand_id
1 'polypeptide(L)'
;MRELLPVPEASCFLSLLLLPKAADGSNTRYNSLEDTLARADAWLLSSQASGVPVVFMNVQTEALLTKISGETAVSTVNMASLSDLAGMANASLYGFEDYHGVDIGVVRAVRLWYTPAAGEAALELRLRQGDTRLGFAISRTEEGFIYVSSVAEEGTPGVASARSGLLELHRAARRASKLLVLSRVGGEKVLPWMVSTAGNVKCFDTVSLSQKLSLHRHALRPITLHFLMWDRDLAAALPRDADVEKPPPSVLLLPSPLDVAADDLDGPGLASKDSRDSSFRFQNIDLPDSWL
;
A
#
# COMPACT_ATOMS: atom_id res chain seq x y z
N MET A 1 1.73 -14.23 25.69
CA MET A 1 2.23 -13.97 24.33
C MET A 1 2.02 -12.48 24.10
N ARG A 2 3.08 -11.65 24.18
CA ARG A 2 2.96 -10.18 24.09
C ARG A 2 2.97 -9.81 22.61
N GLU A 3 1.81 -9.40 22.11
CA GLU A 3 1.65 -8.95 20.73
C GLU A 3 2.50 -7.71 20.47
N LEU A 4 3.26 -7.77 19.38
CA LEU A 4 3.99 -6.66 18.78
C LEU A 4 2.92 -5.65 18.32
N LEU A 5 2.55 -4.66 19.13
CA LEU A 5 1.64 -3.64 18.62
C LEU A 5 2.36 -2.88 17.49
N PRO A 6 1.83 -2.92 16.26
CA PRO A 6 2.38 -2.19 15.14
C PRO A 6 2.31 -0.69 15.44
N VAL A 7 3.04 0.11 14.67
CA VAL A 7 2.76 1.55 14.51
C VAL A 7 1.23 1.71 14.49
N PRO A 8 0.64 2.48 15.42
CA PRO A 8 -0.81 2.61 15.50
C PRO A 8 -1.36 2.92 14.10
N GLU A 9 -2.34 2.12 13.64
CA GLU A 9 -3.01 2.25 12.33
C GLU A 9 -2.21 1.84 11.07
N ALA A 10 -0.99 1.31 11.20
CA ALA A 10 -0.24 0.85 10.04
C ALA A 10 -0.53 -0.63 9.70
N SER A 11 -1.27 -0.87 8.62
CA SER A 11 -1.31 -2.18 7.98
C SER A 11 0.08 -2.57 7.46
N CYS A 12 0.54 -3.78 7.78
CA CYS A 12 1.76 -4.40 7.24
C CYS A 12 1.57 -4.99 5.84
N PHE A 13 0.34 -4.92 5.29
CA PHE A 13 0.06 -5.32 3.92
C PHE A 13 0.37 -4.15 2.99
N LEU A 14 1.38 -4.36 2.16
CA LEU A 14 1.86 -3.42 1.16
C LEU A 14 1.53 -3.98 -0.22
N SER A 15 1.36 -3.09 -1.20
CA SER A 15 1.01 -3.52 -2.55
C SER A 15 1.65 -2.65 -3.62
N LEU A 16 1.95 -3.27 -4.75
CA LEU A 16 2.35 -2.62 -5.99
C LEU A 16 1.37 -3.02 -7.09
N LEU A 17 0.81 -2.05 -7.81
CA LEU A 17 -0.04 -2.32 -8.98
C LEU A 17 0.82 -2.33 -10.26
N LEU A 18 0.84 -3.43 -10.99
CA LEU A 18 1.54 -3.53 -12.27
C LEU A 18 0.54 -3.50 -13.40
N LEU A 19 0.63 -2.48 -14.24
CA LEU A 19 -0.10 -2.43 -15.49
C LEU A 19 0.60 -3.31 -16.53
N PRO A 20 -0.16 -3.96 -17.42
CA PRO A 20 0.42 -4.77 -18.46
C PRO A 20 1.26 -3.90 -19.38
N LYS A 21 2.39 -4.45 -19.85
CA LYS A 21 3.32 -3.69 -20.67
C LYS A 21 2.69 -3.42 -22.03
N ALA A 22 2.73 -2.18 -22.51
CA ALA A 22 2.34 -1.90 -23.89
C ALA A 22 3.33 -2.59 -24.83
N ALA A 23 2.82 -3.37 -25.78
CA ALA A 23 3.64 -4.06 -26.79
C ALA A 23 4.22 -3.07 -27.80
N ASP A 24 3.54 -1.93 -27.98
CA ASP A 24 3.90 -0.84 -28.86
C ASP A 24 3.63 0.52 -28.20
N GLY A 25 4.10 1.61 -28.82
CA GLY A 25 3.89 2.96 -28.30
C GLY A 25 2.43 3.46 -28.40
N SER A 26 1.52 2.68 -28.99
CA SER A 26 0.13 3.08 -29.22
C SER A 26 -0.78 2.87 -28.00
N ASN A 27 -0.33 2.12 -26.98
CA ASN A 27 -1.14 1.70 -25.82
C ASN A 27 -2.45 0.96 -26.20
N THR A 28 -2.51 0.39 -27.41
CA THR A 28 -3.66 -0.40 -27.87
C THR A 28 -3.39 -1.89 -27.76
N ARG A 29 -2.12 -2.32 -27.75
CA ARG A 29 -1.73 -3.71 -27.56
C ARG A 29 -0.89 -3.85 -26.32
N TYR A 30 -1.18 -4.89 -25.55
CA TYR A 30 -0.49 -5.20 -24.31
C TYR A 30 0.09 -6.61 -24.37
N ASN A 31 1.23 -6.81 -23.72
CA ASN A 31 1.77 -8.14 -23.46
C ASN A 31 0.78 -8.97 -22.65
N SER A 32 0.95 -10.29 -22.63
CA SER A 32 0.08 -11.21 -21.90
C SER A 32 0.06 -10.97 -20.39
N LEU A 33 -0.94 -11.55 -19.73
CA LEU A 33 -1.03 -11.53 -18.27
C LEU A 33 0.17 -12.22 -17.63
N GLU A 34 0.62 -13.32 -18.23
CA GLU A 34 1.84 -14.04 -17.83
C GLU A 34 3.10 -13.15 -17.85
N ASP A 35 3.28 -12.30 -18.88
CA ASP A 35 4.38 -11.31 -18.89
C ASP A 35 4.28 -10.32 -17.72
N THR A 36 3.06 -9.89 -17.39
CA THR A 36 2.82 -8.97 -16.28
C THR A 36 3.11 -9.64 -14.92
N LEU A 37 2.75 -10.91 -14.77
CA LEU A 37 3.09 -11.73 -13.60
C LEU A 37 4.61 -11.96 -13.49
N ALA A 38 5.28 -12.29 -14.60
CA ALA A 38 6.72 -12.46 -14.63
C ALA A 38 7.46 -11.17 -14.25
N ARG A 39 6.97 -10.01 -14.69
CA ARG A 39 7.50 -8.70 -14.29
C ARG A 39 7.27 -8.40 -12.80
N ALA A 40 6.14 -8.83 -12.23
CA ALA A 40 5.87 -8.68 -10.81
C ALA A 40 6.85 -9.53 -9.98
N ASP A 41 7.08 -10.78 -10.39
CA ASP A 41 8.05 -11.67 -9.76
C ASP A 41 9.48 -11.12 -9.87
N ALA A 42 9.89 -10.71 -11.07
CA ALA A 42 11.21 -10.10 -11.30
C ALA A 42 11.43 -8.85 -10.44
N TRP A 43 10.43 -7.97 -10.32
CA TRP A 43 10.51 -6.78 -9.46
C TRP A 43 10.70 -7.17 -7.98
N LEU A 44 9.99 -8.18 -7.49
CA LEU A 44 10.11 -8.65 -6.11
C LEU A 44 11.49 -9.27 -5.85
N LEU A 45 11.93 -10.17 -6.72
CA LEU A 45 13.23 -10.84 -6.60
C LEU A 45 14.39 -9.84 -6.69
N SER A 46 14.30 -8.86 -7.61
CA SER A 46 15.28 -7.78 -7.71
C SER A 46 15.32 -6.94 -6.43
N SER A 47 14.15 -6.59 -5.89
CA SER A 47 14.07 -5.85 -4.62
C SER A 47 14.76 -6.60 -3.48
N GLN A 48 14.51 -7.91 -3.36
CA GLN A 48 15.14 -8.75 -2.34
C GLN A 48 16.66 -8.90 -2.55
N ALA A 49 17.10 -9.05 -3.79
CA ALA A 49 18.52 -9.13 -4.17
C ALA A 49 19.26 -7.82 -3.85
N SER A 50 18.61 -6.68 -4.06
CA SER A 50 19.07 -5.36 -3.67
C SER A 50 19.13 -5.15 -2.14
N GLY A 51 18.61 -6.10 -1.35
CA GLY A 51 18.66 -6.07 0.12
C GLY A 51 17.42 -5.46 0.77
N VAL A 52 16.33 -5.22 0.03
CA VAL A 52 15.05 -4.75 0.57
C VAL A 52 14.39 -5.88 1.38
N PRO A 53 14.03 -5.67 2.65
CA PRO A 53 13.53 -6.74 3.51
C PRO A 53 12.01 -6.94 3.37
N VAL A 54 11.56 -7.32 2.17
CA VAL A 54 10.17 -7.67 1.87
C VAL A 54 10.01 -9.14 1.53
N VAL A 55 8.83 -9.68 1.79
CA VAL A 55 8.44 -11.06 1.43
C VAL A 55 7.13 -11.06 0.65
N PHE A 56 7.02 -12.01 -0.27
CA PHE A 56 5.79 -12.25 -1.03
C PHE A 56 4.64 -12.58 -0.09
N MET A 57 3.45 -12.03 -0.38
CA MET A 57 2.21 -12.41 0.30
C MET A 57 1.21 -13.03 -0.66
N ASN A 58 0.89 -12.31 -1.73
CA ASN A 58 -0.09 -12.77 -2.70
C ASN A 58 0.08 -12.03 -4.04
N VAL A 59 -0.50 -12.59 -5.09
CA VAL A 59 -0.67 -11.92 -6.37
C VAL A 59 -2.15 -12.00 -6.76
N GLN A 60 -2.71 -10.87 -7.17
CA GLN A 60 -4.12 -10.76 -7.53
C GLN A 60 -4.25 -10.04 -8.86
N THR A 61 -5.10 -10.55 -9.75
CA THR A 61 -5.48 -9.82 -10.97
C THR A 61 -6.55 -8.78 -10.65
N GLU A 62 -6.38 -7.57 -11.18
CA GLU A 62 -7.35 -6.47 -11.05
C GLU A 62 -7.86 -6.06 -12.43
N ALA A 63 -9.18 -5.89 -12.55
CA ALA A 63 -9.81 -5.41 -13.77
C ALA A 63 -9.96 -3.88 -13.70
N LEU A 64 -9.35 -3.18 -14.65
CA LEU A 64 -9.45 -1.73 -14.79
C LEU A 64 -10.21 -1.40 -16.07
N LEU A 65 -11.24 -0.56 -15.96
CA LEU A 65 -11.99 -0.11 -17.13
C LEU A 65 -11.23 1.00 -17.85
N THR A 66 -11.16 0.90 -19.17
CA THR A 66 -10.62 1.94 -20.03
C THR A 66 -11.51 2.12 -21.25
N LYS A 67 -11.60 3.34 -21.77
CA LYS A 67 -12.18 3.56 -23.08
C LYS A 67 -11.22 3.01 -24.14
N ILE A 68 -11.73 2.25 -25.09
CA ILE A 68 -10.96 1.79 -26.27
C ILE A 68 -11.58 2.39 -27.54
N SER A 69 -10.88 2.34 -28.66
CA SER A 69 -11.39 2.88 -29.93
C SER A 69 -10.85 2.08 -31.11
N GLY A 70 -11.68 1.80 -32.11
CA GLY A 70 -11.26 1.22 -33.40
C GLY A 70 -10.86 -0.25 -33.31
N GLU A 71 -9.65 -0.61 -33.78
CA GLU A 71 -9.17 -1.99 -33.93
C GLU A 71 -9.09 -2.79 -32.62
N THR A 72 -8.98 -2.11 -31.46
CA THR A 72 -8.91 -2.77 -30.14
C THR A 72 -10.27 -3.32 -29.69
N ALA A 73 -11.37 -2.88 -30.31
CA ALA A 73 -12.71 -3.41 -30.08
C ALA A 73 -12.92 -4.79 -30.72
N VAL A 74 -12.03 -5.22 -31.64
CA VAL A 74 -12.17 -6.50 -32.35
C VAL A 74 -11.86 -7.70 -31.44
N SER A 75 -11.19 -7.49 -30.30
CA SER A 75 -11.11 -8.48 -29.21
C SER A 75 -12.37 -8.45 -28.33
N THR A 76 -13.54 -8.50 -28.98
CA THR A 76 -14.81 -8.73 -28.30
C THR A 76 -14.80 -10.12 -27.68
N VAL A 77 -15.49 -10.25 -26.55
CA VAL A 77 -15.63 -11.49 -25.77
C VAL A 77 -16.46 -12.53 -26.55
N ASN A 78 -16.00 -13.00 -27.70
CA ASN A 78 -16.71 -14.00 -28.50
C ASN A 78 -16.29 -15.40 -28.03
N MET A 79 -16.99 -15.91 -27.02
CA MET A 79 -16.73 -17.20 -26.37
C MET A 79 -17.24 -18.38 -27.22
N ALA A 80 -16.81 -18.46 -28.48
CA ALA A 80 -17.28 -19.48 -29.41
C ALA A 80 -16.54 -20.83 -29.26
N SER A 81 -15.32 -20.82 -28.71
CA SER A 81 -14.50 -22.02 -28.50
C SER A 81 -13.73 -22.04 -27.17
N LEU A 82 -13.32 -23.23 -26.72
CA LEU A 82 -12.45 -23.40 -25.54
C LEU A 82 -11.06 -22.78 -25.73
N SER A 83 -10.56 -22.74 -26.96
CA SER A 83 -9.30 -22.06 -27.30
C SER A 83 -9.42 -20.54 -27.13
N ASP A 84 -10.55 -19.95 -27.48
CA ASP A 84 -10.80 -18.51 -27.29
C ASP A 84 -10.86 -18.18 -25.79
N LEU A 85 -11.49 -19.05 -24.99
CA LEU A 85 -11.52 -18.92 -23.53
C LEU A 85 -10.12 -19.00 -22.92
N ALA A 86 -9.27 -19.93 -23.37
CA ALA A 86 -7.89 -20.04 -22.93
C ALA A 86 -7.06 -18.80 -23.33
N GLY A 87 -7.26 -18.28 -24.55
CA GLY A 87 -6.63 -17.04 -25.01
C GLY A 87 -7.02 -15.84 -24.15
N MET A 88 -8.31 -15.70 -23.80
CA MET A 88 -8.78 -14.62 -22.93
C MET A 88 -8.27 -14.70 -21.50
N ALA A 89 -8.06 -15.91 -20.97
CA ALA A 89 -7.52 -16.08 -19.62
C ALA A 89 -6.13 -15.47 -19.47
N ASN A 90 -5.33 -15.47 -20.55
CA ASN A 90 -4.00 -14.87 -20.59
C ASN A 90 -3.96 -13.47 -21.26
N ALA A 91 -5.10 -12.97 -21.74
CA ALA A 91 -5.18 -11.67 -22.38
C ALA A 91 -5.18 -10.53 -21.34
N SER A 92 -4.30 -9.55 -21.53
CA SER A 92 -4.22 -8.37 -20.65
C SER A 92 -5.24 -7.28 -20.98
N LEU A 93 -5.86 -7.33 -22.16
CA LEU A 93 -6.92 -6.43 -22.56
C LEU A 93 -7.97 -7.23 -23.33
N TYR A 94 -9.23 -7.04 -22.99
CA TYR A 94 -10.36 -7.51 -23.79
C TYR A 94 -11.45 -6.44 -23.81
N GLY A 95 -12.23 -6.39 -24.90
CA GLY A 95 -13.23 -5.35 -25.13
C GLY A 95 -14.65 -5.89 -25.10
N PHE A 96 -15.60 -5.01 -24.82
CA PHE A 96 -17.01 -5.21 -25.09
C PHE A 96 -17.67 -3.86 -25.41
N GLU A 97 -18.76 -3.90 -26.16
CA GLU A 97 -19.56 -2.72 -26.48
C GLU A 97 -20.62 -2.52 -25.38
N ASP A 98 -20.78 -1.30 -24.88
CA ASP A 98 -21.84 -0.97 -23.94
C ASP A 98 -23.21 -0.79 -24.63
N TYR A 99 -24.26 -0.55 -23.86
CA TYR A 99 -25.61 -0.36 -24.40
C TYR A 99 -25.74 0.86 -25.33
N HIS A 100 -24.83 1.82 -25.23
CA HIS A 100 -24.83 3.05 -26.03
C HIS A 100 -23.92 2.97 -27.25
N GLY A 101 -23.30 1.81 -27.51
CA GLY A 101 -22.39 1.60 -28.64
C GLY A 101 -20.97 2.11 -28.39
N VAL A 102 -20.57 2.28 -27.13
CA VAL A 102 -19.22 2.69 -26.73
C VAL A 102 -18.38 1.47 -26.44
N ASP A 103 -17.22 1.37 -27.09
CA ASP A 103 -16.25 0.31 -26.82
C ASP A 103 -15.55 0.53 -25.47
N ILE A 104 -15.76 -0.41 -24.55
CA ILE A 104 -15.13 -0.46 -23.23
C ILE A 104 -14.11 -1.60 -23.22
N GLY A 105 -12.88 -1.26 -22.85
CA GLY A 105 -11.81 -2.23 -22.58
C GLY A 105 -11.70 -2.55 -21.10
N VAL A 106 -11.42 -3.81 -20.81
CA VAL A 106 -11.01 -4.27 -19.48
C VAL A 106 -9.54 -4.64 -19.53
N VAL A 107 -8.72 -3.83 -18.85
CA VAL A 107 -7.30 -4.10 -18.66
C VAL A 107 -7.12 -4.97 -17.42
N ARG A 108 -6.46 -6.13 -17.57
CA ARG A 108 -6.04 -6.97 -16.45
C ARG A 108 -4.68 -6.49 -15.93
N ALA A 109 -4.72 -5.72 -14.85
CA ALA A 109 -3.54 -5.39 -14.08
C ALA A 109 -3.23 -6.51 -13.06
N VAL A 110 -2.02 -6.49 -12.51
CA VAL A 110 -1.59 -7.40 -11.44
C VAL A 110 -1.28 -6.59 -10.20
N ARG A 111 -1.98 -6.83 -9.08
CA ARG A 111 -1.59 -6.35 -7.77
C ARG A 111 -0.70 -7.38 -7.09
N LEU A 112 0.56 -7.02 -6.88
CA LEU A 112 1.48 -7.75 -6.05
C LEU A 112 1.35 -7.28 -4.60
N TRP A 113 0.98 -8.20 -3.70
CA TRP A 113 0.96 -7.97 -2.27
C TRP A 113 2.24 -8.50 -1.63
N TYR A 114 2.85 -7.68 -0.77
CA TYR A 114 4.05 -8.01 -0.04
C TYR A 114 4.00 -7.43 1.38
N THR A 115 4.89 -7.89 2.24
CA THR A 115 4.99 -7.41 3.63
C THR A 115 6.45 -7.30 4.05
N PRO A 116 6.82 -6.43 5.00
CA PRO A 116 8.17 -6.46 5.55
C PRO A 116 8.44 -7.77 6.29
N ALA A 117 9.65 -8.32 6.13
CA ALA A 117 10.03 -9.63 6.67
C ALA A 117 9.87 -9.73 8.21
N ALA A 118 10.15 -8.63 8.92
CA ALA A 118 10.04 -8.54 10.36
C ALA A 118 9.15 -7.38 10.85
N GLY A 119 8.24 -6.91 10.00
CA GLY A 119 7.37 -5.78 10.32
C GLY A 119 8.02 -4.40 10.09
N GLU A 120 7.34 -3.35 10.54
CA GLU A 120 7.84 -1.98 10.47
C GLU A 120 8.28 -1.50 11.85
N ALA A 121 9.37 -0.73 11.92
CA ALA A 121 9.79 -0.06 13.13
C ALA A 121 9.79 1.46 12.95
N ALA A 122 9.28 2.17 13.96
CA ALA A 122 9.30 3.62 14.02
C ALA A 122 10.57 4.12 14.71
N LEU A 123 11.10 5.25 14.25
CA LEU A 123 12.20 5.96 14.86
C LEU A 123 11.90 7.45 14.80
N GLU A 124 11.82 8.09 15.97
CA GLU A 124 11.57 9.51 16.10
C GLU A 124 12.88 10.30 16.04
N LEU A 125 12.98 11.22 15.08
CA LEU A 125 14.03 12.21 15.02
C LEU A 125 13.60 13.47 15.77
N ARG A 126 14.11 13.63 16.99
CA ARG A 126 13.90 14.82 17.81
C ARG A 126 14.83 15.95 17.40
N LEU A 127 14.23 17.01 16.88
CA LEU A 127 14.93 18.20 16.38
C LEU A 127 15.08 19.23 17.51
N ARG A 128 16.26 19.83 17.61
CA ARG A 128 16.61 20.81 18.65
C ARG A 128 17.08 22.12 18.03
N GLN A 129 16.90 23.20 18.79
CA GLN A 129 17.48 24.49 18.44
C GLN A 129 19.01 24.36 18.43
N GLY A 130 19.63 24.65 17.29
CA GLY A 130 21.06 24.41 17.05
C GLY A 130 21.38 23.24 16.12
N ASP A 131 20.39 22.41 15.74
CA ASP A 131 20.59 21.39 14.70
C ASP A 131 20.72 22.07 13.32
N THR A 132 21.91 21.98 12.75
CA THR A 132 22.21 22.53 11.42
C THR A 132 21.76 21.58 10.30
N ARG A 133 21.73 20.26 10.58
CA ARG A 133 21.40 19.21 9.61
C ARG A 133 20.67 18.04 10.28
N LEU A 134 19.94 17.27 9.49
CA LEU A 134 19.37 15.99 9.97
C LEU A 134 20.45 14.91 10.15
N GLY A 135 21.49 14.93 9.32
CA GLY A 135 22.67 14.06 9.41
C GLY A 135 22.47 12.63 8.91
N PHE A 136 21.67 12.45 7.88
CA PHE A 136 21.65 11.25 7.07
C PHE A 136 21.33 11.64 5.63
N ALA A 137 21.69 10.79 4.68
CA ALA A 137 21.32 10.92 3.28
C ALA A 137 20.37 9.78 2.89
N ILE A 138 19.49 10.07 1.95
CA ILE A 138 18.60 9.08 1.34
C ILE A 138 18.97 8.89 -0.13
N SER A 139 18.73 7.68 -0.62
CA SER A 139 18.90 7.33 -2.02
C SER A 139 17.78 6.38 -2.45
N ARG A 140 17.71 6.06 -3.74
CA ARG A 140 16.64 5.26 -4.32
C ARG A 140 17.21 4.04 -5.05
N THR A 141 16.58 2.88 -4.87
CA THR A 141 16.89 1.68 -5.65
C THR A 141 16.25 1.74 -7.04
N GLU A 142 16.63 0.86 -7.96
CA GLU A 142 15.99 0.79 -9.29
C GLU A 142 14.50 0.37 -9.19
N GLU A 143 14.17 -0.43 -8.19
CA GLU A 143 12.81 -0.90 -7.89
C GLU A 143 11.94 0.18 -7.22
N GLY A 144 12.51 1.35 -6.93
CA GLY A 144 11.78 2.52 -6.46
C GLY A 144 11.70 2.68 -4.93
N PHE A 145 12.45 1.88 -4.17
CA PHE A 145 12.50 2.03 -2.71
C PHE A 145 13.45 3.14 -2.29
N ILE A 146 13.02 3.98 -1.35
CA ILE A 146 13.88 4.97 -0.72
C ILE A 146 14.55 4.33 0.50
N TYR A 147 15.87 4.47 0.61
CA TYR A 147 16.64 3.93 1.72
C TYR A 147 17.65 4.95 2.24
N VAL A 148 18.11 4.74 3.48
CA VAL A 148 19.18 5.54 4.09
C VAL A 148 20.52 5.06 3.55
N SER A 149 21.19 5.90 2.76
CA SER A 149 22.46 5.55 2.11
C SER A 149 23.68 5.87 2.97
N SER A 150 23.58 6.86 3.84
CA SER A 150 24.61 7.22 4.81
C SER A 150 24.01 7.91 6.03
N VAL A 151 24.69 7.79 7.17
CA VAL A 151 24.36 8.46 8.43
C VAL A 151 25.63 9.11 8.95
N ALA A 152 25.52 10.32 9.52
CA ALA A 152 26.63 11.01 10.14
C ALA A 152 27.22 10.19 11.29
N GLU A 153 28.53 10.26 11.47
CA GLU A 153 29.23 9.54 12.53
C GLU A 153 28.88 10.10 13.92
N GLU A 154 29.10 9.24 14.91
CA GLU A 154 28.90 9.55 16.32
C GLU A 154 29.77 10.75 16.74
N GLY A 155 29.18 11.67 17.50
CA GLY A 155 29.87 12.90 17.93
C GLY A 155 29.86 14.05 16.92
N THR A 156 29.24 13.90 15.74
CA THR A 156 29.04 15.04 14.82
C THR A 156 28.16 16.10 15.48
N PRO A 157 28.66 17.32 15.74
CA PRO A 157 27.88 18.35 16.44
C PRO A 157 26.75 18.90 15.57
N GLY A 158 25.63 19.28 16.20
CA GLY A 158 24.50 19.92 15.52
C GLY A 158 23.74 19.02 14.56
N VAL A 159 23.75 17.71 14.80
CA VAL A 159 23.09 16.69 13.97
C VAL A 159 22.02 15.93 14.78
N ALA A 160 20.81 15.85 14.24
CA ALA A 160 19.69 15.16 14.87
C ALA A 160 19.85 13.63 14.90
N SER A 161 20.32 13.02 13.80
CA SER A 161 20.46 11.56 13.67
C SER A 161 21.37 10.94 14.72
N ALA A 162 22.41 11.66 15.15
CA ALA A 162 23.37 11.21 16.16
C ALA A 162 22.75 10.93 17.53
N ARG A 163 21.52 11.40 17.80
CA ARG A 163 20.81 11.22 19.08
C ARG A 163 19.61 10.27 18.99
N SER A 164 19.38 9.67 17.82
CA SER A 164 18.14 8.93 17.52
C SER A 164 18.31 7.41 17.43
N GLY A 165 19.55 6.92 17.48
CA GLY A 165 19.88 5.51 17.23
C GLY A 165 19.87 5.10 15.75
N LEU A 166 19.64 6.05 14.82
CA LEU A 166 19.65 5.78 13.39
C LEU A 166 21.00 5.23 12.89
N LEU A 167 22.10 5.65 13.51
CA LEU A 167 23.45 5.17 13.16
C LEU A 167 23.62 3.69 13.52
N GLU A 168 23.20 3.26 14.71
CA GLU A 168 23.26 1.85 15.09
C GLU A 168 22.37 0.99 14.17
N LEU A 169 21.16 1.49 13.87
CA LEU A 169 20.23 0.80 12.98
C LEU A 169 20.79 0.65 11.55
N HIS A 170 21.40 1.71 11.01
CA HIS A 170 22.07 1.66 9.70
C HIS A 170 23.28 0.72 9.71
N ARG A 171 24.09 0.72 10.78
CA ARG A 171 25.21 -0.22 10.93
C ARG A 171 24.72 -1.67 11.07
N ALA A 172 23.61 -1.91 11.76
CA ALA A 172 22.99 -3.23 11.85
C ALA A 172 22.47 -3.72 10.49
N ALA A 173 21.81 -2.84 9.71
CA ALA A 173 21.35 -3.15 8.35
C ALA A 173 22.53 -3.57 7.46
N ARG A 174 23.60 -2.78 7.46
CA ARG A 174 24.82 -3.09 6.69
C ARG A 174 25.47 -4.41 7.09
N ARG A 175 25.56 -4.71 8.40
CA ARG A 175 26.08 -5.99 8.88
C ARG A 175 25.24 -7.19 8.43
N ALA A 176 23.94 -6.99 8.28
CA ALA A 176 23.01 -8.01 7.78
C ALA A 176 22.90 -8.03 6.24
N SER A 177 23.69 -7.20 5.53
CA SER A 177 23.58 -6.99 4.07
C SER A 177 22.16 -6.61 3.63
N LYS A 178 21.48 -5.80 4.43
CA LYS A 178 20.14 -5.27 4.15
C LYS A 178 20.17 -3.75 3.96
N LEU A 179 19.22 -3.26 3.19
CA LEU A 179 18.95 -1.83 3.06
C LEU A 179 18.03 -1.37 4.20
N LEU A 180 18.36 -0.21 4.77
CA LEU A 180 17.48 0.46 5.72
C LEU A 180 16.44 1.28 4.94
N VAL A 181 15.37 0.60 4.51
CA VAL A 181 14.34 1.15 3.62
C VAL A 181 13.30 1.93 4.41
N LEU A 182 13.05 3.17 3.98
CA LEU A 182 12.01 4.04 4.52
C LEU A 182 10.65 3.61 3.95
N SER A 183 9.75 3.18 4.82
CA SER A 183 8.37 2.87 4.43
C SER A 183 7.44 4.07 4.58
N ARG A 184 7.67 4.91 5.60
CA ARG A 184 6.83 6.10 5.87
C ARG A 184 7.62 7.26 6.44
N VAL A 185 7.14 8.48 6.17
CA VAL A 185 7.67 9.73 6.76
C VAL A 185 6.50 10.58 7.28
N GLY A 186 6.39 10.69 8.61
CA GLY A 186 5.27 11.36 9.27
C GLY A 186 3.94 10.62 9.03
N GLY A 187 3.95 9.28 9.04
CA GLY A 187 2.77 8.43 8.83
C GLY A 187 2.44 8.13 7.36
N GLU A 188 2.79 9.03 6.44
CA GLU A 188 2.56 8.86 5.00
C GLU A 188 3.49 7.81 4.39
N LYS A 189 2.94 6.86 3.62
CA LYS A 189 3.72 5.84 2.89
C LYS A 189 4.57 6.50 1.81
N VAL A 190 5.84 6.09 1.70
CA VAL A 190 6.80 6.55 0.69
C VAL A 190 7.32 5.42 -0.21
N LEU A 191 6.57 4.32 -0.27
CA LEU A 191 6.89 3.11 -1.03
C LEU A 191 6.47 3.24 -2.51
N PRO A 192 7.08 2.47 -3.43
CA PRO A 192 6.60 2.38 -4.80
C PRO A 192 5.18 1.79 -4.83
N TRP A 193 4.29 2.37 -5.66
CA TRP A 193 2.86 2.02 -5.66
C TRP A 193 2.34 1.50 -7.00
N MET A 194 3.02 1.77 -8.11
CA MET A 194 2.57 1.32 -9.43
C MET A 194 3.73 1.12 -10.41
N VAL A 195 3.56 0.22 -11.38
CA VAL A 195 4.38 0.12 -12.59
C VAL A 195 3.49 0.41 -13.79
N SER A 196 3.87 1.41 -14.60
CA SER A 196 3.06 1.84 -15.74
C SER A 196 3.13 0.86 -16.93
N THR A 197 2.28 1.09 -17.93
CA THR A 197 2.29 0.33 -19.20
C THR A 197 3.60 0.47 -19.96
N ALA A 198 4.31 1.59 -19.80
CA ALA A 198 5.67 1.79 -20.32
C ALA A 198 6.76 1.03 -19.55
N GLY A 199 6.44 0.42 -18.40
CA GLY A 199 7.40 -0.26 -17.54
C GLY A 199 8.04 0.60 -16.46
N ASN A 200 7.65 1.87 -16.33
CA ASN A 200 8.23 2.77 -15.34
C ASN A 200 7.64 2.54 -13.95
N VAL A 201 8.50 2.43 -12.93
CA VAL A 201 8.07 2.37 -11.53
C VAL A 201 7.70 3.77 -11.04
N LYS A 202 6.47 3.93 -10.55
CA LYS A 202 5.96 5.11 -9.89
C LYS A 202 6.29 5.04 -8.40
N CYS A 203 7.12 5.98 -7.97
CA CYS A 203 7.69 6.07 -6.63
C CYS A 203 7.91 7.54 -6.25
N PHE A 204 8.25 7.77 -4.98
CA PHE A 204 8.51 9.11 -4.48
C PHE A 204 9.84 9.66 -4.99
N ASP A 205 9.89 10.97 -5.20
CA ASP A 205 11.11 11.66 -5.56
C ASP A 205 11.94 12.00 -4.32
N THR A 206 13.26 11.78 -4.41
CA THR A 206 14.19 12.04 -3.30
C THR A 206 14.33 13.52 -2.99
N VAL A 207 14.17 14.42 -3.98
CA VAL A 207 14.26 15.87 -3.78
C VAL A 207 13.05 16.35 -3.00
N SER A 208 11.83 16.00 -3.41
CA SER A 208 10.60 16.34 -2.69
C SER A 208 10.61 15.81 -1.25
N LEU A 209 11.07 14.58 -1.04
CA LEU A 209 11.18 14.02 0.30
C LEU A 209 12.23 14.74 1.15
N SER A 210 13.38 15.08 0.58
CA SER A 210 14.44 15.85 1.26
C SER A 210 13.97 17.26 1.63
N GLN A 211 13.16 17.89 0.77
CA GLN A 211 12.52 19.18 1.06
C GLN A 211 11.54 19.06 2.23
N LYS A 212 10.66 18.05 2.23
CA LYS A 212 9.74 17.78 3.35
C LYS A 212 10.50 17.61 4.67
N LEU A 213 11.51 16.75 4.69
CA LEU A 213 12.36 16.52 5.86
C LEU A 213 13.06 17.81 6.33
N SER A 214 13.51 18.64 5.39
CA SER A 214 14.12 19.94 5.69
C SER A 214 13.12 20.91 6.31
N LEU A 215 11.86 20.94 5.85
CA LEU A 215 10.82 21.79 6.43
C LEU A 215 10.55 21.43 7.90
N HIS A 216 10.46 20.14 8.22
CA HIS A 216 10.32 19.70 9.61
C HIS A 216 11.49 20.20 10.48
N ARG A 217 12.73 20.18 9.98
CA ARG A 217 13.90 20.77 10.66
C ARG A 217 13.75 22.25 10.94
N HIS A 218 13.38 23.04 9.94
CA HIS A 218 13.22 24.49 10.13
C HIS A 218 12.07 24.82 11.08
N ALA A 219 11.01 24.01 11.08
CA ALA A 219 9.88 24.14 11.99
C ALA A 219 10.12 23.53 13.39
N LEU A 220 11.31 22.94 13.64
CA LEU A 220 11.65 22.18 14.86
C LEU A 220 10.58 21.14 15.23
N ARG A 221 9.88 20.60 14.22
CA ARG A 221 8.86 19.56 14.43
C ARG A 221 9.53 18.19 14.41
N PRO A 222 9.30 17.32 15.41
CA PRO A 222 9.77 15.95 15.35
C PRO A 222 9.37 15.25 14.05
N ILE A 223 10.20 14.31 13.59
CA ILE A 223 9.95 13.53 12.38
C ILE A 223 9.94 12.06 12.76
N THR A 224 8.81 11.39 12.58
CA THR A 224 8.74 9.93 12.72
C THR A 224 9.05 9.28 11.38
N LEU A 225 10.15 8.54 11.34
CA LEU A 225 10.55 7.70 10.21
C LEU A 225 10.17 6.25 10.49
N HIS A 226 9.61 5.57 9.49
CA HIS A 226 9.32 4.14 9.60
C HIS A 226 10.20 3.36 8.64
N PHE A 227 10.69 2.23 9.11
CA PHE A 227 11.61 1.38 8.38
C PHE A 227 11.05 -0.03 8.20
N LEU A 228 11.28 -0.62 7.03
CA LEU A 228 11.03 -2.04 6.81
C LEU A 228 12.11 -2.86 7.53
N MET A 229 11.71 -3.76 8.42
CA MET A 229 12.64 -4.54 9.25
C MET A 229 12.90 -5.92 8.67
N TRP A 230 14.13 -6.42 8.88
CA TRP A 230 14.56 -7.78 8.51
C TRP A 230 14.66 -8.74 9.69
N ASP A 231 14.74 -8.21 10.91
CA ASP A 231 14.92 -8.98 12.15
C ASP A 231 13.85 -8.56 13.18
N ARG A 232 13.14 -9.56 13.73
CA ARG A 232 12.02 -9.35 14.66
C ARG A 232 12.50 -8.91 16.04
N ASP A 233 13.66 -9.38 16.48
CA ASP A 233 14.23 -9.02 17.78
C ASP A 233 14.72 -7.57 17.74
N LEU A 234 15.33 -7.17 16.62
CA LEU A 234 15.72 -5.77 16.40
C LEU A 234 14.49 -4.85 16.29
N ALA A 235 13.44 -5.28 15.58
CA ALA A 235 12.18 -4.54 15.51
C ALA A 235 11.50 -4.40 16.88
N ALA A 236 11.66 -5.39 17.76
CA ALA A 236 11.13 -5.36 19.12
C ALA A 236 11.97 -4.53 20.10
N ALA A 237 13.29 -4.44 19.87
CA ALA A 237 14.24 -3.73 20.73
C ALA A 237 14.25 -2.21 20.53
N LEU A 238 13.79 -1.70 19.38
CA LEU A 238 13.65 -0.26 19.17
C LEU A 238 12.59 0.31 20.14
N PRO A 239 12.87 1.47 20.76
CA PRO A 239 11.97 2.06 21.74
C PRO A 239 10.59 2.27 21.09
N ARG A 240 9.62 1.50 21.56
CA ARG A 240 8.21 1.73 21.27
C ARG A 240 7.81 2.93 22.10
N ASP A 241 7.21 3.94 21.49
CA ASP A 241 6.61 5.04 22.24
C ASP A 241 5.57 4.45 23.21
N ALA A 242 5.99 4.32 24.47
CA ALA A 242 5.12 4.22 25.61
C ALA A 242 4.80 5.65 26.04
N ASP A 243 3.97 6.34 25.25
CA ASP A 243 3.18 7.53 25.69
C ASP A 243 2.39 8.16 24.53
N VAL A 244 1.65 7.35 23.76
CA VAL A 244 0.43 7.90 23.16
C VAL A 244 -0.67 7.68 24.18
N GLU A 245 -0.95 8.74 24.95
CA GLU A 245 -2.10 8.85 25.83
C GLU A 245 -3.33 8.31 25.07
N LYS A 246 -3.80 7.15 25.50
CA LYS A 246 -4.93 6.45 24.89
C LYS A 246 -6.12 7.41 24.98
N PRO A 247 -6.74 7.86 23.87
CA PRO A 247 -8.00 8.58 24.00
C PRO A 247 -8.96 7.68 24.79
N PRO A 248 -9.72 8.23 25.76
CA PRO A 248 -10.63 7.42 26.55
C PRO A 248 -11.56 6.66 25.60
N PRO A 249 -11.91 5.39 25.90
CA PRO A 249 -12.78 4.63 25.03
C PRO A 249 -14.06 5.44 24.83
N SER A 250 -14.34 5.83 23.59
CA SER A 250 -15.64 6.36 23.21
C SER A 250 -16.67 5.30 23.57
N VAL A 251 -17.34 5.50 24.70
CA VAL A 251 -18.52 4.73 25.07
C VAL A 251 -19.55 5.07 24.00
N LEU A 252 -19.71 4.17 23.03
CA LEU A 252 -20.90 4.15 22.19
C LEU A 252 -22.08 3.90 23.13
N LEU A 253 -22.71 4.98 23.58
CA LEU A 253 -24.03 4.92 24.18
C LEU A 253 -24.97 4.35 23.11
N LEU A 254 -25.32 3.08 23.23
CA LEU A 254 -26.53 2.57 22.60
C LEU A 254 -27.71 3.38 23.16
N PRO A 255 -28.60 3.94 22.32
CA PRO A 255 -29.82 4.52 22.82
C PRO A 255 -30.70 3.41 23.40
N SER A 256 -31.08 3.56 24.66
CA SER A 256 -32.08 2.74 25.32
C SER A 256 -33.40 2.77 24.54
N PRO A 257 -34.13 1.64 24.42
CA PRO A 257 -35.42 1.65 23.75
C PRO A 257 -36.42 2.44 24.58
N LEU A 258 -37.03 3.45 23.94
CA LEU A 258 -38.18 4.18 24.45
C LEU A 258 -39.37 3.22 24.53
N ASP A 259 -40.00 3.16 25.70
CA ASP A 259 -41.31 2.59 25.93
C ASP A 259 -42.33 3.24 24.97
N VAL A 260 -42.93 2.42 24.11
CA VAL A 260 -44.19 2.78 23.44
C VAL A 260 -45.19 1.70 23.79
N ALA A 261 -46.25 2.16 24.46
CA ALA A 261 -47.29 1.39 25.07
C ALA A 261 -48.06 0.49 24.10
N ALA A 262 -48.57 -0.60 24.67
CA ALA A 262 -49.50 -1.53 24.08
C ALA A 262 -50.79 -0.86 23.60
N ASP A 263 -51.29 -1.30 22.45
CA ASP A 263 -52.73 -1.49 22.28
C ASP A 263 -52.98 -2.70 21.36
N ASP A 264 -53.87 -3.57 21.81
CA ASP A 264 -54.23 -4.87 21.25
C ASP A 264 -55.07 -4.74 19.96
N LEU A 265 -55.06 -5.79 19.12
CA LEU A 265 -56.24 -6.30 18.37
C LEU A 265 -55.91 -7.60 17.58
N ASP A 266 -56.41 -8.72 18.12
CA ASP A 266 -56.91 -9.99 17.55
C ASP A 266 -56.35 -10.65 16.25
N GLY A 267 -56.08 -11.98 16.33
CA GLY A 267 -55.51 -12.88 15.30
C GLY A 267 -56.50 -13.46 14.25
N PRO A 268 -56.37 -14.71 13.73
CA PRO A 268 -55.27 -15.70 13.80
C PRO A 268 -54.86 -16.35 12.43
N GLY A 269 -53.66 -16.95 12.39
CA GLY A 269 -53.38 -18.23 11.71
C GLY A 269 -52.93 -18.24 10.23
N LEU A 270 -51.69 -18.68 9.97
CA LEU A 270 -51.35 -19.79 9.05
C LEU A 270 -49.84 -20.04 9.00
N ALA A 271 -49.47 -21.31 9.10
CA ALA A 271 -48.12 -21.86 9.18
C ALA A 271 -47.33 -21.77 7.86
N SER A 272 -46.00 -21.67 7.92
CA SER A 272 -45.06 -22.49 7.13
C SER A 272 -43.59 -22.07 7.30
N LYS A 273 -42.81 -22.99 7.89
CA LYS A 273 -41.44 -23.45 7.54
C LYS A 273 -40.34 -22.47 7.09
N ASP A 274 -39.23 -22.59 7.82
CA ASP A 274 -37.84 -22.80 7.36
C ASP A 274 -37.31 -21.95 6.21
N SER A 275 -36.35 -21.07 6.52
CA SER A 275 -34.95 -21.23 6.08
C SER A 275 -34.15 -19.98 6.41
N ARG A 276 -32.97 -20.19 6.99
CA ARG A 276 -31.96 -19.16 7.24
C ARG A 276 -31.59 -18.46 5.93
N ASP A 277 -31.76 -17.14 5.90
CA ASP A 277 -31.14 -16.29 4.88
C ASP A 277 -30.60 -15.03 5.55
N SER A 278 -29.46 -15.17 6.24
CA SER A 278 -28.67 -14.03 6.72
C SER A 278 -27.92 -13.43 5.52
N SER A 279 -28.68 -12.73 4.67
CA SER A 279 -28.17 -11.85 3.62
C SER A 279 -27.63 -10.58 4.29
N PHE A 280 -26.31 -10.42 4.30
CA PHE A 280 -25.69 -9.12 4.59
C PHE A 280 -25.95 -8.19 3.39
N ARG A 281 -27.03 -7.41 3.47
CA ARG A 281 -27.23 -6.26 2.60
C ARG A 281 -26.46 -5.09 3.20
N PHE A 282 -25.49 -4.56 2.46
CA PHE A 282 -24.93 -3.24 2.76
C PHE A 282 -26.07 -2.22 2.67
N GLN A 283 -26.43 -1.64 3.80
CA GLN A 283 -27.33 -0.50 3.83
C GLN A 283 -26.63 0.69 3.18
N ASN A 284 -27.39 1.42 2.35
CA ASN A 284 -27.04 2.66 1.67
C ASN A 284 -26.10 3.53 2.51
N ILE A 285 -24.92 3.83 1.97
CA ILE A 285 -24.15 5.00 2.37
C ILE A 285 -24.58 6.11 1.42
N ASP A 286 -25.55 6.91 1.84
CA ASP A 286 -25.86 8.18 1.19
C ASP A 286 -24.64 9.09 1.36
N LEU A 287 -23.89 9.30 0.28
CA LEU A 287 -22.82 10.29 0.21
C LEU A 287 -23.46 11.65 -0.15
N PRO A 288 -23.14 12.74 0.58
CA PRO A 288 -23.61 14.06 0.19
C PRO A 288 -22.94 14.50 -1.13
N ASP A 289 -23.78 14.87 -2.09
CA ASP A 289 -23.44 15.52 -3.36
C ASP A 289 -22.74 16.86 -3.10
N SER A 290 -21.41 16.92 -3.23
CA SER A 290 -20.74 18.19 -3.51
C SER A 290 -19.29 18.02 -3.99
N TRP A 291 -19.08 17.48 -5.18
CA TRP A 291 -17.85 17.74 -5.97
C TRP A 291 -18.19 17.76 -7.47
N LEU A 292 -18.77 18.89 -7.90
CA LEU A 292 -18.62 19.41 -9.26
C LEU A 292 -17.46 20.40 -9.26
#